data_AF-A0A1J5T3Y4-F1
#
_entry.id   AF-A0A1J5T3Y4-F1
#
_cell.length_a   1.000
_cell.length_b   1.000
_cell.length_c   1.000
_cell.angle_alpha   90.00
_cell.angle_beta   90.00
_cell.angle_gamma   90.00
#
_symmetry.space_group_name_H-M   'P 1'
#
loop_
_entity.id
_entity.type
_entity.pdbx_description
1 polymer ?
#
loop_
_entity_poly.entity_id
_entity_poly.type
_entity_poly.pdbx_seq_one_letter_code
_entity_poly.pdbx_strand_id
1 'polypeptide(L)'
;MNILIFLLVLAATAIVMLRCIELAAHLNRKLWFGHGYTFGGFSISIALTAGGAVGVLVGWPDAPILLLLGIAGWMTFNRRF
;
A
#
# COMPACT_ATOMS: atom_id res chain seq x y z
N MET A 1 0.46 16.44 18.14
CA MET A 1 1.34 15.32 17.76
C MET A 1 2.76 15.68 18.19
N ASN A 2 3.48 14.80 18.90
CA ASN A 2 4.87 15.07 19.27
C ASN A 2 5.74 15.15 17.99
N ILE A 3 6.65 16.13 17.90
CA ILE A 3 7.48 16.36 16.71
C ILE A 3 8.29 15.12 16.31
N LEU A 4 8.79 14.38 17.30
CA LEU A 4 9.47 13.10 17.07
C LEU A 4 8.56 12.07 16.42
N ILE A 5 7.30 11.99 16.85
CA ILE A 5 6.31 11.06 16.28
C ILE A 5 5.96 11.47 14.84
N PHE A 6 5.82 12.76 14.58
CA PHE A 6 5.55 13.25 13.23
C PHE A 6 6.68 12.90 12.25
N LEU A 7 7.94 13.11 12.66
CA LEU A 7 9.10 12.76 11.84
C LEU A 7 9.20 11.24 11.59
N LEU A 8 8.90 10.42 12.60
CA LEU A 8 8.86 8.97 12.45
C LEU A 8 7.77 8.52 11.47
N VAL A 9 6.56 9.06 11.58
CA VAL A 9 5.45 8.76 10.68
C VAL A 9 5.79 9.20 9.25
N LEU A 10 6.39 10.38 9.08
CA LEU A 10 6.81 10.88 7.77
C LEU A 10 7.86 9.96 7.12
N ALA A 11 8.86 9.53 7.88
CA ALA A 11 9.87 8.59 7.41
C ALA A 11 9.24 7.23 7.03
N ALA A 12 8.33 6.71 7.86
CA ALA A 12 7.62 5.47 7.59
C ALA A 12 6.76 5.56 6.32
N THR A 13 5.98 6.64 6.16
CA THR A 13 5.17 6.90 4.98
C THR A 13 6.02 6.99 3.72
N ALA A 14 7.20 7.63 3.78
CA ALA A 14 8.13 7.71 2.66
C ALA A 14 8.63 6.32 2.22
N ILE A 15 8.99 5.45 3.17
CA ILE A 15 9.43 4.07 2.90
C ILE A 15 8.30 3.26 2.26
N VAL A 16 7.07 3.37 2.80
CA VAL A 16 5.90 2.67 2.25
C VAL A 16 5.61 3.12 0.82
N MET A 17 5.68 4.42 0.55
CA MET A 17 5.51 4.97 -0.81
C MET A 17 6.56 4.45 -1.77
N LEU A 18 7.84 4.43 -1.38
CA LEU A 18 8.92 3.92 -2.21
C LEU A 18 8.66 2.46 -2.63
N ARG A 19 8.23 1.61 -1.69
CA ARG A 19 7.88 0.21 -1.97
C ARG A 19 6.65 0.07 -2.85
N CYS A 20 5.63 0.91 -2.65
CA CYS A 20 4.45 0.91 -3.51
C CYS A 20 4.81 1.29 -4.96
N ILE A 21 5.72 2.26 -5.16
CA ILE A 21 6.21 2.65 -6.49
C ILE A 21 7.00 1.52 -7.14
N GLU A 22 7.90 0.88 -6.40
CA GLU A 22 8.68 -0.27 -6.90
C GLU A 22 7.76 -1.42 -7.34
N LEU A 23 6.76 -1.76 -6.53
CA LEU A 23 5.77 -2.78 -6.85
C LEU A 23 4.87 -2.39 -8.02
N ALA A 24 4.50 -1.12 -8.12
CA ALA A 24 3.75 -0.58 -9.26
C ALA A 24 4.58 -0.61 -10.55
N ALA A 25 5.89 -0.36 -10.49
CA ALA A 25 6.77 -0.48 -11.65
C ALA A 25 6.92 -1.93 -12.11
N HIS A 26 6.85 -2.88 -11.18
CA HIS A 26 6.96 -4.31 -11.47
C HIS A 26 5.61 -4.98 -11.78
N LEU A 27 4.50 -4.23 -11.72
CA LEU A 27 3.16 -4.67 -12.09
C LEU A 27 3.05 -4.82 -13.62
N ASN A 28 3.51 -5.96 -14.14
CA ASN A 28 3.38 -6.28 -15.55
C ASN A 28 2.18 -7.21 -15.78
N ARG A 29 1.16 -6.73 -16.49
CA ARG A 29 -0.04 -7.50 -16.83
C ARG A 29 0.28 -8.80 -17.59
N LYS A 30 1.39 -8.83 -18.35
CA LYS A 30 1.86 -10.03 -19.06
C LYS A 30 2.38 -11.13 -18.14
N LEU A 31 2.72 -10.85 -16.88
CA LEU A 31 3.14 -11.87 -15.91
C LEU A 31 1.94 -12.53 -15.20
N TRP A 32 0.72 -12.00 -15.39
CA TRP A 32 -0.50 -12.40 -14.67
C TRP A 32 -1.52 -13.12 -15.58
N PHE A 33 -1.03 -13.92 -16.54
CA PHE A 33 -1.87 -14.67 -17.48
C PHE A 33 -2.94 -15.49 -16.75
N GLY A 34 -4.22 -15.20 -17.06
CA GLY A 34 -5.39 -15.97 -16.60
C GLY A 34 -6.10 -15.51 -15.32
N HIS A 35 -5.53 -14.59 -14.53
CA HIS A 35 -6.10 -14.21 -13.22
C HIS A 35 -6.28 -12.70 -13.04
N GLY A 36 -6.95 -12.05 -13.99
CA GLY A 36 -7.16 -10.59 -13.99
C GLY A 36 -7.77 -10.02 -12.70
N TYR A 37 -8.63 -10.79 -12.02
CA TYR A 37 -9.20 -10.41 -10.72
C TYR A 37 -8.14 -10.24 -9.62
N THR A 38 -7.12 -11.11 -9.60
CA THR A 38 -6.03 -11.00 -8.62
C THR A 38 -5.09 -9.82 -8.92
N PHE A 39 -4.89 -9.50 -10.21
CA PHE A 39 -4.12 -8.32 -10.61
C PHE A 39 -4.83 -7.03 -10.17
N GLY A 40 -6.14 -6.92 -10.44
CA GLY A 40 -6.94 -5.79 -10.00
C GLY A 40 -6.96 -5.66 -8.47
N GLY A 41 -7.18 -6.77 -7.76
CA GLY A 41 -7.12 -6.82 -6.30
C GLY A 41 -5.78 -6.34 -5.74
N PHE A 42 -4.66 -6.80 -6.32
CA PHE A 42 -3.33 -6.38 -5.89
C PHE A 42 -3.05 -4.90 -6.16
N SER A 43 -3.43 -4.37 -7.32
CA SER A 43 -3.30 -2.94 -7.63
C SER A 43 -4.12 -2.06 -6.68
N ILE A 44 -5.36 -2.46 -6.38
CA ILE A 44 -6.22 -1.76 -5.40
C ILE A 44 -5.56 -1.80 -4.01
N SER A 45 -4.97 -2.94 -3.64
CA SER A 45 -4.32 -3.11 -2.35
C SER A 45 -3.08 -2.21 -2.20
N ILE A 46 -2.27 -2.06 -3.26
CA ILE A 46 -1.16 -1.09 -3.29
C ILE A 46 -1.68 0.34 -3.16
N ALA A 47 -2.74 0.70 -3.89
CA ALA A 47 -3.32 2.04 -3.83
C ALA A 47 -3.87 2.36 -2.42
N LEU A 48 -4.54 1.39 -1.78
CA LEU A 48 -5.03 1.51 -0.40
C LEU A 48 -3.89 1.64 0.62
N THR A 49 -2.79 0.90 0.43
CA THR A 49 -1.62 0.96 1.31
C THR A 49 -0.93 2.33 1.21
N ALA A 50 -0.73 2.82 -0.01
CA ALA A 50 -0.17 4.15 -0.27
C ALA A 50 -1.08 5.27 0.26
N GLY A 51 -2.39 5.19 -0.06
CA GLY A 51 -3.38 6.15 0.40
C GLY A 51 -3.56 6.15 1.92
N GLY A 52 -3.56 4.97 2.56
CA GLY A 52 -3.60 4.81 4.01
C GLY A 52 -2.34 5.38 4.68
N ALA A 53 -1.15 5.13 4.13
CA ALA A 53 0.09 5.69 4.68
C ALA A 53 0.14 7.23 4.62
N VAL A 54 -0.38 7.82 3.55
CA VAL A 54 -0.54 9.29 3.44
C VAL A 54 -1.65 9.80 4.37
N GLY A 55 -2.77 9.09 4.45
CA GLY A 55 -3.87 9.45 5.35
C GLY A 55 -3.45 9.45 6.82
N VAL A 56 -2.60 8.51 7.23
CA VAL A 56 -2.02 8.46 8.59
C VAL A 56 -1.13 9.69 8.83
N LEU A 57 -0.35 10.12 7.84
CA LEU A 57 0.48 11.32 7.93
C LEU A 57 -0.36 12.60 8.08
N VAL A 58 -1.48 12.71 7.36
CA VAL A 58 -2.40 13.87 7.41
C VAL A 58 -3.33 13.82 8.63
N GLY A 59 -3.36 12.71 9.35
CA GLY A 59 -4.19 12.53 10.55
C GLY A 59 -5.65 12.19 10.26
N TRP A 60 -5.94 11.57 9.11
CA TRP A 60 -7.30 11.13 8.78
C TRP A 60 -7.68 9.91 9.66
N PRO A 61 -8.79 9.99 10.44
CA PRO A 61 -9.20 8.93 11.36
C PRO A 61 -9.35 7.53 10.74
N ASP A 62 -9.81 7.42 9.48
CA ASP A 62 -10.05 6.13 8.82
C ASP A 62 -8.81 5.57 8.10
N ALA A 63 -7.72 6.33 8.04
CA ALA A 63 -6.50 5.95 7.32
C ALA A 63 -5.82 4.66 7.84
N PRO A 64 -5.76 4.39 9.16
CA PRO A 64 -5.21 3.13 9.65
C PRO A 64 -5.98 1.90 9.15
N ILE A 65 -7.30 2.02 9.00
CA ILE A 65 -8.15 0.94 8.49
C ILE A 65 -7.85 0.69 7.01
N LEU A 66 -7.75 1.76 6.22
CA LEU A 66 -7.37 1.68 4.79
C LEU A 66 -5.98 1.06 4.61
N LEU A 67 -5.03 1.39 5.49
CA LEU A 67 -3.68 0.83 5.49
C LEU A 67 -3.73 -0.68 5.79
N LEU A 68 -4.47 -1.10 6.83
CA LEU A 68 -4.64 -2.52 7.16
C LEU A 68 -5.34 -3.31 6.05
N LEU A 69 -6.35 -2.71 5.40
CA LEU A 69 -7.07 -3.34 4.31
C LEU A 69 -6.19 -3.49 3.06
N GLY A 70 -5.30 -2.50 2.80
CA GLY A 70 -4.25 -2.59 1.79
C GLY A 70 -3.26 -3.73 2.06
N ILE A 71 -2.79 -3.87 3.31
CA ILE A 71 -1.88 -4.96 3.71
C ILE A 71 -2.56 -6.34 3.61
N ALA A 72 -3.81 -6.45 4.07
CA ALA A 72 -4.57 -7.70 3.95
C ALA A 72 -4.71 -8.11 2.47
N GLY A 73 -5.00 -7.13 1.61
CA GLY A 73 -5.06 -7.33 0.16
C GLY A 73 -3.71 -7.75 -0.44
N TRP A 74 -2.58 -7.26 0.07
CA TRP A 74 -1.27 -7.79 -0.30
C TRP A 74 -1.15 -9.27 0.07
N MET A 75 -1.52 -9.68 1.27
CA MET A 75 -1.43 -11.09 1.69
C MET A 75 -2.33 -12.01 0.85
N THR A 76 -3.51 -11.54 0.43
CA THR A 76 -4.46 -12.37 -0.34
C THR A 76 -4.18 -12.43 -1.83
N PHE A 77 -3.68 -11.35 -2.43
CA PHE A 77 -3.51 -11.25 -3.88
C PHE A 77 -2.04 -11.36 -4.33
N ASN A 78 -1.07 -11.26 -3.43
CA ASN A 78 0.35 -11.43 -3.76
C ASN A 78 0.66 -12.92 -3.97
N ARG A 79 0.73 -13.34 -5.23
CA ARG A 79 1.03 -14.72 -5.64
C ARG A 79 2.52 -15.10 -5.56
N ARG A 80 3.37 -14.26 -4.94
CA ARG A 80 4.79 -14.57 -4.71
C ARG A 80 5.04 -15.35 -3.41
N PHE A 81 4.01 -15.65 -2.63
CA PHE A 81 4.05 -16.64 -1.54
C PHE A 81 3.28 -17.90 -1.93
#